data_AF-A0A9C7L9V7-F1
#
_entry.id   AF-A0A9C7L9V7-F1
#
_cell.length_a   1.000
_cell.length_b   1.000
_cell.length_c   1.000
_cell.angle_alpha   90.00
_cell.angle_beta   90.00
_cell.angle_gamma   90.00
#
_symmetry.space_group_name_H-M   'P 1'
#
loop_
_entity.id
_entity.type
_entity.pdbx_description
1 polymer ?
#
loop_
_entity_poly.entity_id
_entity_poly.type
_entity_poly.pdbx_seq_one_letter_code
_entity_poly.pdbx_strand_id
1 'polypeptide(L)'
;MDFLAIGEKIKELRKLLGLTQLDLAKGICTQAQISKIEKGDVYPYASTLYQISQRLGVDVNYFFDIGSTPRLEYVLEVSHQLKLARRNVNYEEMRQIVENEEHNPLFIQNRKNLQLLLWHKGIYEYHLNGEVDLAFKYLDEAISLTHNKHWSEREIEIHISRGIIFFEVGKLNEALNIYTPAKEYLDFLPHLHDQTLLSRLYYNIARTFTRLGDTESSITICKDAIKRCIEKDNLYLLGELHYHIGYNYELSNQHSLAKKYMEKALVVFDLQDDEKYFDFIEGKIRNLACEV
;
A
#
# COMPACT_ATOMS: atom_id res chain seq x y z
N MET A 1 -2.23 10.50 -24.01
CA MET A 1 -3.07 9.30 -23.94
C MET A 1 -2.99 8.61 -25.30
N ASP A 2 -2.43 7.41 -25.33
CA ASP A 2 -2.30 6.52 -26.47
C ASP A 2 -3.63 5.82 -26.73
N PHE A 3 -4.38 6.34 -27.68
CA PHE A 3 -5.68 5.80 -28.05
C PHE A 3 -5.59 4.55 -28.94
N LEU A 4 -4.43 4.30 -29.55
CA LEU A 4 -4.20 3.07 -30.29
C LEU A 4 -4.17 1.89 -29.31
N ALA A 5 -3.42 2.04 -28.20
CA ALA A 5 -3.37 1.04 -27.13
C ALA A 5 -4.76 0.76 -26.52
N ILE A 6 -5.59 1.80 -26.33
CA ILE A 6 -6.99 1.66 -25.88
C ILE A 6 -7.80 0.84 -26.89
N GLY A 7 -7.72 1.19 -28.18
CA GLY A 7 -8.44 0.50 -29.25
C GLY A 7 -8.05 -0.97 -29.36
N GLU A 8 -6.76 -1.28 -29.26
CA GLU A 8 -6.24 -2.64 -29.25
C GLU A 8 -6.76 -3.45 -28.07
N LYS A 9 -6.78 -2.89 -26.85
CA LYS A 9 -7.30 -3.60 -25.68
C LYS A 9 -8.82 -3.79 -25.75
N ILE A 10 -9.59 -2.82 -26.24
CA ILE A 10 -11.04 -3.00 -26.49
C ILE A 10 -11.27 -4.19 -27.42
N LYS A 11 -10.50 -4.28 -28.52
CA LYS A 11 -10.58 -5.37 -29.49
C LYS A 11 -10.19 -6.71 -28.87
N GLU A 12 -9.15 -6.74 -28.04
CA GLU A 12 -8.69 -7.92 -27.30
C GLU A 12 -9.80 -8.46 -26.40
N LEU A 13 -10.32 -7.63 -25.47
CA LEU A 13 -11.39 -8.01 -24.55
C LEU A 13 -12.65 -8.46 -25.27
N ARG A 14 -13.06 -7.73 -26.32
CA ARG A 14 -14.22 -8.10 -27.14
C ARG A 14 -14.07 -9.51 -27.72
N LYS A 15 -12.90 -9.82 -28.26
CA LYS A 15 -12.61 -11.14 -28.83
C LYS A 15 -12.57 -12.23 -27.76
N LEU A 16 -11.99 -11.96 -26.59
CA LEU A 16 -11.98 -12.90 -25.46
C LEU A 16 -13.40 -13.25 -25.02
N LEU A 17 -14.33 -12.28 -25.06
CA LEU A 17 -15.75 -12.49 -24.76
C LEU A 17 -16.57 -13.07 -25.93
N GLY A 18 -15.94 -13.37 -27.07
CA GLY A 18 -16.62 -13.90 -28.26
C GLY A 18 -17.59 -12.94 -28.93
N LEU A 19 -17.51 -11.63 -28.66
CA LEU A 19 -18.44 -10.64 -29.18
C LEU A 19 -18.03 -10.17 -30.58
N THR A 20 -19.00 -9.96 -31.48
CA THR A 20 -18.76 -9.22 -32.72
C THR A 20 -18.69 -7.71 -32.46
N GLN A 21 -18.14 -6.94 -33.41
CA GLN A 21 -18.19 -5.47 -33.30
C GLN A 21 -19.62 -4.93 -33.27
N LEU A 22 -20.57 -5.64 -33.90
CA LEU A 22 -21.99 -5.29 -33.86
C LEU A 22 -22.59 -5.53 -32.46
N ASP A 23 -22.24 -6.65 -31.83
CA ASP A 23 -22.69 -6.94 -30.46
C ASP A 23 -22.18 -5.92 -29.47
N LEU A 24 -20.90 -5.53 -29.58
CA LEU A 24 -20.34 -4.48 -28.75
C LEU A 24 -21.02 -3.13 -29.00
N ALA A 25 -21.30 -2.78 -30.26
CA ALA A 25 -21.90 -1.51 -30.65
C ALA A 25 -23.36 -1.35 -30.20
N LYS A 26 -24.11 -2.44 -30.05
CA LYS A 26 -25.57 -2.44 -29.85
C LYS A 26 -26.02 -1.51 -28.71
N GLY A 27 -26.82 -0.49 -29.02
CA GLY A 27 -27.32 0.47 -28.04
C GLY A 27 -26.28 1.46 -27.49
N ILE A 28 -25.07 1.49 -28.06
CA ILE A 28 -24.01 2.46 -27.71
C ILE A 28 -23.68 3.35 -28.90
N CYS A 29 -23.32 2.74 -30.03
CA CYS A 29 -22.85 3.44 -31.22
C CYS A 29 -23.00 2.55 -32.47
N THR A 30 -22.41 2.95 -33.60
CA THR A 30 -22.44 2.13 -34.83
C THR A 30 -21.31 1.10 -34.84
N GLN A 31 -21.51 -0.04 -35.51
CA GLN A 31 -20.46 -1.05 -35.70
C GLN A 31 -19.23 -0.47 -36.43
N ALA A 32 -19.44 0.44 -37.38
CA ALA A 32 -18.36 1.19 -38.04
C ALA A 32 -17.58 2.07 -37.06
N GLN A 33 -18.25 2.69 -36.08
CA GLN A 33 -17.58 3.48 -35.05
C GLN A 33 -16.75 2.61 -34.11
N ILE A 34 -17.25 1.44 -33.68
CA ILE A 34 -16.43 0.47 -32.94
C ILE A 34 -15.19 0.06 -33.75
N SER A 35 -15.35 -0.23 -35.05
CA SER A 35 -14.21 -0.61 -35.91
C SER A 35 -13.14 0.48 -36.00
N LYS A 36 -13.55 1.76 -36.07
CA LYS A 36 -12.62 2.90 -36.05
C LYS A 36 -11.97 3.10 -34.68
N ILE A 37 -12.72 2.93 -33.59
CA ILE A 37 -12.17 2.99 -32.23
C ILE A 37 -11.11 1.90 -32.02
N GLU A 38 -11.40 0.66 -32.43
CA GLU A 38 -10.45 -0.47 -32.31
C GLU A 38 -9.16 -0.31 -33.10
N LYS A 39 -9.15 0.57 -34.12
CA LYS A 39 -7.96 0.91 -34.91
C LYS A 39 -7.23 2.14 -34.41
N GLY A 40 -7.78 2.85 -33.41
CA GLY A 40 -7.29 4.15 -32.98
C GLY A 40 -7.62 5.30 -33.95
N ASP A 41 -8.47 5.07 -34.96
CA ASP A 41 -8.83 6.08 -35.98
C ASP A 41 -9.79 7.15 -35.44
N VAL A 42 -10.59 6.80 -34.42
CA VAL A 42 -11.59 7.70 -33.81
C VAL A 42 -11.56 7.56 -32.30
N TYR A 43 -11.57 8.71 -31.62
CA TYR A 43 -11.63 8.78 -30.16
C TYR A 43 -13.08 8.73 -29.66
N PRO A 44 -13.44 7.78 -28.79
CA PRO A 44 -14.78 7.74 -28.22
C PRO A 44 -14.99 8.90 -27.24
N TYR A 45 -16.23 9.40 -27.15
CA TYR A 45 -16.62 10.25 -26.03
C TYR A 45 -16.54 9.46 -24.72
N ALA A 46 -16.33 10.14 -23.59
CA ALA A 46 -16.24 9.51 -22.27
C ALA A 46 -17.47 8.63 -21.95
N SER A 47 -18.68 9.08 -22.32
CA SER A 47 -19.92 8.30 -22.18
C SER A 47 -19.91 7.02 -23.00
N THR A 48 -19.40 7.09 -24.24
CA THR A 48 -19.24 5.91 -25.12
C THR A 48 -18.23 4.93 -24.54
N LEU A 49 -17.07 5.41 -24.07
CA LEU A 49 -16.04 4.55 -23.49
C LEU A 49 -16.53 3.87 -22.20
N TYR A 50 -17.29 4.59 -21.36
CA TYR A 50 -17.92 4.03 -20.17
C TYR A 50 -18.93 2.93 -20.50
N GLN A 51 -19.81 3.15 -21.48
CA GLN A 51 -20.76 2.12 -21.92
C GLN A 51 -20.05 0.89 -22.52
N ILE A 52 -18.95 1.10 -23.25
CA ILE A 52 -18.10 0.01 -23.75
C ILE A 52 -17.49 -0.77 -22.58
N SER A 53 -16.98 -0.09 -21.54
CA SER A 53 -16.38 -0.75 -20.38
C SER A 53 -17.40 -1.60 -19.62
N GLN A 54 -18.62 -1.09 -19.42
CA GLN A 54 -19.72 -1.84 -18.83
C GLN A 54 -20.03 -3.13 -19.62
N ARG A 55 -20.01 -3.08 -20.96
CA ARG A 55 -20.26 -4.26 -21.79
C ARG A 55 -19.14 -5.29 -21.75
N LEU A 56 -17.90 -4.81 -21.63
CA LEU A 56 -16.72 -5.66 -21.54
C LEU A 56 -16.47 -6.17 -20.11
N GLY A 57 -17.28 -5.75 -19.14
CA GLY A 57 -17.17 -6.19 -17.75
C GLY A 57 -15.95 -5.64 -17.02
N VAL A 58 -15.42 -4.48 -17.45
CA VAL A 58 -14.25 -3.85 -16.85
C VAL A 58 -14.55 -2.43 -16.37
N ASP A 59 -13.79 -1.97 -15.38
CA ASP A 59 -13.83 -0.58 -14.95
C ASP A 59 -13.31 0.33 -16.07
N VAL A 60 -13.92 1.51 -16.26
CA VAL A 60 -13.50 2.44 -17.33
C VAL A 60 -12.07 2.93 -17.14
N ASN A 61 -11.59 3.01 -15.89
CA ASN A 61 -10.22 3.38 -15.55
C ASN A 61 -9.19 2.43 -16.15
N TYR A 62 -9.55 1.16 -16.35
CA TYR A 62 -8.68 0.18 -17.03
C TYR A 62 -8.19 0.68 -18.39
N PHE A 63 -9.07 1.31 -19.19
CA PHE A 63 -8.69 1.87 -20.48
C PHE A 63 -7.87 3.16 -20.35
N PHE A 64 -8.20 4.01 -19.38
CA PHE A 64 -7.44 5.24 -19.13
C PHE A 64 -6.01 4.92 -18.70
N ASP A 65 -5.79 3.89 -17.90
CA ASP A 65 -4.47 3.49 -17.45
C ASP A 65 -3.62 2.96 -18.61
N ILE A 66 -4.21 2.12 -19.48
CA ILE A 66 -3.55 1.58 -20.68
C ILE A 66 -3.17 2.69 -21.65
N GLY A 67 -4.08 3.64 -21.88
CA GLY A 67 -3.79 4.77 -22.74
C GLY A 67 -2.83 5.77 -22.12
N SER A 68 -2.71 5.84 -20.79
CA SER A 68 -1.85 6.85 -20.15
C SER A 68 -0.42 6.35 -19.90
N THR A 69 -0.23 5.03 -19.81
CA THR A 69 1.05 4.42 -19.47
C THR A 69 1.42 3.36 -20.51
N PRO A 70 2.39 3.64 -21.40
CA PRO A 70 2.94 2.62 -22.27
C PRO A 70 3.42 1.42 -21.45
N ARG A 71 3.05 0.20 -21.86
CA ARG A 71 3.36 -1.04 -21.12
C ARG A 71 2.93 -0.99 -19.64
N LEU A 72 1.72 -0.48 -19.36
CA LEU A 72 1.15 -0.42 -18.00
C LEU A 72 1.35 -1.73 -17.20
N GLU A 73 1.09 -2.89 -17.83
CA GLU A 73 1.22 -4.21 -17.18
C GLU A 73 2.63 -4.42 -16.61
N TYR A 74 3.68 -3.97 -17.31
CA TYR A 74 5.05 -4.02 -16.83
C TYR A 74 5.27 -3.12 -15.60
N VAL A 75 4.78 -1.88 -15.65
CA VAL A 75 4.90 -0.94 -14.53
C VAL A 75 4.15 -1.45 -13.29
N LEU A 76 2.97 -2.03 -13.48
CA LEU A 76 2.19 -2.63 -12.40
C LEU A 76 2.92 -3.83 -11.80
N GLU A 77 3.56 -4.66 -12.62
CA GLU A 77 4.35 -5.79 -12.14
C GLU A 77 5.55 -5.34 -11.31
N VAL A 78 6.34 -4.38 -11.79
CA VAL A 78 7.46 -3.81 -11.01
C VAL A 78 6.97 -3.23 -9.68
N SER A 79 5.86 -2.47 -9.70
CA SER A 79 5.25 -1.91 -8.48
C SER A 79 4.83 -3.00 -7.49
N HIS A 80 4.28 -4.10 -8.01
CA HIS A 80 3.91 -5.26 -7.21
C HIS A 80 5.14 -5.96 -6.60
N GLN A 81 6.19 -6.20 -7.38
CA GLN A 81 7.43 -6.80 -6.89
C GLN A 81 8.11 -5.93 -5.81
N LEU A 82 8.18 -4.61 -6.01
CA LEU A 82 8.68 -3.67 -4.99
C LEU A 82 7.84 -3.71 -3.71
N LYS A 83 6.51 -3.84 -3.83
CA LYS A 83 5.61 -4.00 -2.68
C LYS A 83 5.88 -5.30 -1.93
N LEU A 84 6.10 -6.42 -2.64
CA LEU A 84 6.43 -7.71 -2.03
C LEU A 84 7.80 -7.65 -1.33
N ALA A 85 8.84 -7.15 -2.02
CA ALA A 85 10.16 -6.98 -1.45
C ALA A 85 10.12 -6.14 -0.16
N ARG A 86 9.35 -5.04 -0.15
CA ARG A 86 9.14 -4.21 1.05
C ARG A 86 8.44 -4.97 2.18
N ARG A 87 7.40 -5.74 1.88
CA ARG A 87 6.64 -6.51 2.89
C ARG A 87 7.45 -7.65 3.48
N ASN A 88 8.30 -8.27 2.67
CA ASN A 88 9.16 -9.38 3.06
C ASN A 88 10.52 -8.91 3.62
N VAL A 89 10.73 -7.59 3.73
CA VAL A 89 11.97 -7.00 4.25
C VAL A 89 13.20 -7.42 3.39
N ASN A 90 12.99 -7.69 2.11
CA ASN A 90 14.03 -8.08 1.16
C ASN A 90 14.60 -6.84 0.45
N TYR A 91 15.45 -6.09 1.16
CA TYR A 91 16.01 -4.84 0.65
C TYR A 91 16.99 -5.04 -0.51
N GLU A 92 17.65 -6.19 -0.60
CA GLU A 92 18.59 -6.49 -1.70
C GLU A 92 17.83 -6.72 -3.02
N GLU A 93 16.73 -7.47 -2.99
CA GLU A 93 15.84 -7.60 -4.14
C GLU A 93 15.22 -6.26 -4.53
N MET A 94 14.79 -5.47 -3.54
CA MET A 94 14.29 -4.10 -3.79
C MET A 94 15.33 -3.25 -4.52
N ARG A 95 16.59 -3.30 -4.10
CA ARG A 95 17.70 -2.58 -4.75
C ARG A 95 17.89 -3.04 -6.20
N GLN A 96 17.95 -4.35 -6.43
CA GLN A 96 18.11 -4.92 -7.78
C GLN A 96 16.99 -4.48 -8.72
N ILE A 97 15.73 -4.52 -8.26
CA ILE A 97 14.58 -4.06 -9.04
C ILE A 97 14.74 -2.57 -9.38
N VAL A 98 15.08 -1.72 -8.40
CA VAL A 98 15.23 -0.28 -8.65
C VAL A 98 16.38 -0.01 -9.63
N GLU A 99 17.56 -0.60 -9.44
CA GLU A 99 18.74 -0.39 -10.31
C GLU A 99 18.45 -0.80 -11.77
N ASN A 100 17.67 -1.86 -11.99
CA ASN A 100 17.24 -2.29 -13.33
C ASN A 100 16.31 -1.26 -14.01
N GLU A 101 15.51 -0.53 -13.24
CA GLU A 101 14.53 0.44 -13.75
C GLU A 101 15.03 1.88 -13.77
N GLU A 102 16.18 2.17 -13.15
CA GLU A 102 16.73 3.53 -13.02
C GLU A 102 17.00 4.23 -14.35
N HIS A 103 17.18 3.47 -15.43
CA HIS A 103 17.40 3.96 -16.79
C HIS A 103 16.20 3.72 -17.72
N ASN A 104 15.10 3.14 -17.21
CA ASN A 104 13.92 2.84 -18.00
C ASN A 104 13.07 4.11 -18.22
N PRO A 105 12.84 4.53 -19.50
CA PRO A 105 12.01 5.69 -19.80
C PRO A 105 10.59 5.63 -19.21
N LEU A 106 10.03 4.43 -19.04
CA LEU A 106 8.70 4.24 -18.42
C LEU A 106 8.63 4.77 -16.99
N PHE A 107 9.76 4.77 -16.28
CA PHE A 107 9.85 5.25 -14.91
C PHE A 107 10.35 6.69 -14.86
N ILE A 108 11.48 6.99 -15.51
CA ILE A 108 12.12 8.31 -15.39
C ILE A 108 11.24 9.43 -15.97
N GLN A 109 10.52 9.18 -17.07
CA GLN A 109 9.71 10.23 -17.73
C GLN A 109 8.34 10.42 -17.08
N ASN A 110 7.91 9.50 -16.21
CA ASN A 110 6.64 9.58 -15.52
C ASN A 110 6.85 9.91 -14.04
N ARG A 111 6.40 11.08 -13.60
CA ARG A 111 6.58 11.57 -12.22
C ARG A 111 6.12 10.59 -11.14
N LYS A 112 5.01 9.87 -11.35
CA LYS A 112 4.48 8.91 -10.37
C LYS A 112 5.35 7.64 -10.31
N ASN A 113 5.83 7.17 -11.46
CA ASN A 113 6.68 6.00 -11.53
C ASN A 113 8.09 6.30 -11.00
N LEU A 114 8.63 7.49 -11.29
CA LEU A 114 9.89 7.94 -10.71
C LEU A 114 9.78 8.09 -9.19
N GLN A 115 8.68 8.65 -8.68
CA GLN A 115 8.40 8.70 -7.24
C GLN A 115 8.43 7.29 -6.61
N LEU A 116 7.84 6.29 -7.27
CA LEU A 116 7.87 4.90 -6.79
C LEU A 116 9.31 4.38 -6.67
N LEU A 117 10.17 4.62 -7.67
CA LEU A 117 11.57 4.18 -7.61
C LEU A 117 12.35 4.91 -6.52
N LEU A 118 12.26 6.24 -6.46
CA LEU A 118 12.97 7.04 -5.46
C LEU A 118 12.53 6.72 -4.04
N TRP A 119 11.24 6.41 -3.84
CA TRP A 119 10.74 5.95 -2.55
C TRP A 119 11.45 4.68 -2.09
N HIS A 120 11.52 3.65 -2.95
CA HIS A 120 12.17 2.39 -2.63
C HIS A 120 13.69 2.54 -2.55
N LYS A 121 14.27 3.44 -3.33
CA LYS A 121 15.68 3.85 -3.22
C LYS A 121 16.01 4.37 -1.83
N GLY A 122 15.23 5.33 -1.33
CA GLY A 122 15.43 5.84 0.02
C GLY A 122 15.32 4.75 1.10
N ILE A 123 14.40 3.80 0.94
CA ILE A 123 14.26 2.67 1.87
C ILE A 123 15.53 1.80 1.88
N TYR A 124 15.99 1.31 0.72
CA TYR A 124 17.11 0.37 0.71
C TYR A 124 18.44 1.06 1.06
N GLU A 125 18.65 2.33 0.72
CA GLU A 125 19.87 3.06 1.09
C GLU A 125 20.04 3.14 2.61
N TYR A 126 18.93 3.35 3.33
CA TYR A 126 18.97 3.29 4.79
C TYR A 126 19.23 1.87 5.31
N HIS A 127 18.43 0.88 4.90
CA HIS A 127 18.48 -0.45 5.52
C HIS A 127 19.70 -1.29 5.11
N LEU A 128 20.29 -1.07 3.92
CA LEU A 128 21.49 -1.77 3.48
C LEU A 128 22.78 -1.02 3.83
N ASN A 129 22.80 0.31 3.69
CA ASN A 129 24.02 1.10 3.79
C ASN A 129 24.10 1.95 5.07
N GLY A 130 22.99 2.11 5.80
CA GLY A 130 22.93 2.98 6.99
C GLY A 130 22.93 4.48 6.68
N GLU A 131 22.79 4.86 5.41
CA GLU A 131 22.94 6.23 4.92
C GLU A 131 21.65 7.04 5.12
N VAL A 132 21.47 7.57 6.34
CA VAL A 132 20.24 8.30 6.75
C VAL A 132 20.00 9.54 5.88
N ASP A 133 21.03 10.37 5.67
CA ASP A 133 20.87 11.63 4.92
C ASP A 133 20.53 11.36 3.45
N LEU A 134 21.14 10.34 2.85
CA LEU A 134 20.87 9.92 1.48
C LEU A 134 19.46 9.36 1.34
N ALA A 135 19.02 8.56 2.30
CA ALA A 135 17.65 8.05 2.35
C ALA A 135 16.63 9.20 2.37
N PHE A 136 16.80 10.19 3.27
CA PHE A 136 15.90 11.34 3.31
C PHE A 136 15.95 12.19 2.04
N LYS A 137 17.14 12.38 1.44
CA LYS A 137 17.25 13.06 0.15
C LYS A 137 16.36 12.41 -0.91
N TYR A 138 16.41 11.10 -1.07
CA TYR A 138 15.58 10.39 -2.05
C TYR A 138 14.09 10.40 -1.70
N LEU A 139 13.73 10.29 -0.42
CA LEU A 139 12.33 10.34 0.02
C LEU A 139 11.73 11.74 -0.19
N ASP A 140 12.48 12.81 0.08
CA ASP A 140 12.04 14.18 -0.14
C ASP A 140 11.93 14.50 -1.64
N GLU A 141 12.87 14.01 -2.46
CA GLU A 141 12.76 14.08 -3.92
C GLU A 141 11.51 13.36 -4.42
N ALA A 142 11.24 12.14 -3.93
CA ALA A 142 10.06 11.36 -4.27
C ALA A 142 8.75 12.12 -3.94
N ILE A 143 8.67 12.78 -2.79
CA ILE A 143 7.50 13.60 -2.42
C ILE A 143 7.38 14.80 -3.37
N SER A 144 8.48 15.52 -3.62
CA SER A 144 8.48 16.73 -4.46
C SER A 144 7.95 16.47 -5.88
N LEU A 145 8.13 15.25 -6.40
CA LEU A 145 7.65 14.84 -7.72
C LEU A 145 6.13 14.82 -7.84
N THR A 146 5.36 14.63 -6.77
CA THR A 146 3.89 14.62 -6.88
C THR A 146 3.20 15.50 -5.85
N HIS A 147 3.98 16.32 -5.12
CA HIS A 147 3.48 17.07 -4.00
C HIS A 147 2.28 17.95 -4.37
N ASN A 148 1.23 17.82 -3.57
CA ASN A 148 0.03 18.64 -3.67
C ASN A 148 -0.44 19.08 -2.28
N LYS A 149 -1.43 19.98 -2.21
CA LYS A 149 -1.99 20.49 -0.96
C LYS A 149 -2.51 19.39 -0.03
N HIS A 150 -2.95 18.26 -0.60
CA HIS A 150 -3.41 17.08 0.13
C HIS A 150 -2.56 15.88 -0.24
N TRP A 151 -2.20 15.08 0.77
CA TRP A 151 -1.40 13.88 0.55
C TRP A 151 -2.22 12.77 -0.10
N SER A 152 -1.67 12.19 -1.14
CA SER A 152 -2.09 10.92 -1.73
C SER A 152 -1.74 9.75 -0.81
N GLU A 153 -2.34 8.58 -1.07
CA GLU A 153 -1.94 7.33 -0.42
C GLU A 153 -0.43 7.09 -0.53
N ARG A 154 0.16 7.37 -1.70
CA ARG A 154 1.60 7.21 -1.93
C ARG A 154 2.45 8.12 -1.04
N GLU A 155 2.04 9.38 -0.88
CA GLU A 155 2.74 10.31 0.02
C GLU A 155 2.64 9.86 1.48
N ILE A 156 1.46 9.38 1.91
CA ILE A 156 1.30 8.79 3.24
C ILE A 156 2.26 7.60 3.41
N GLU A 157 2.38 6.71 2.41
CA GLU A 157 3.32 5.60 2.46
C GLU A 157 4.79 6.04 2.58
N ILE A 158 5.19 7.06 1.82
CA ILE A 158 6.55 7.63 1.90
C ILE A 158 6.80 8.23 3.29
N HIS A 159 5.83 8.95 3.85
CA HIS A 159 5.91 9.48 5.21
C HIS A 159 5.98 8.37 6.27
N ILE A 160 5.30 7.23 6.06
CA ILE A 160 5.48 6.06 6.93
C ILE A 160 6.94 5.59 6.91
N SER A 161 7.55 5.44 5.72
CA SER A 161 8.96 5.06 5.61
C SER A 161 9.89 6.06 6.31
N ARG A 162 9.65 7.36 6.15
CA ARG A 162 10.40 8.41 6.87
C ARG A 162 10.29 8.27 8.39
N GLY A 163 9.07 8.05 8.89
CA GLY A 163 8.82 7.84 10.31
C GLY A 163 9.49 6.58 10.85
N ILE A 164 9.57 5.50 10.06
CA ILE A 164 10.28 4.27 10.43
C ILE A 164 11.77 4.55 10.61
N ILE A 165 12.39 5.26 9.67
CA ILE A 165 13.81 5.66 9.77
C ILE A 165 14.03 6.50 11.04
N PHE A 166 13.20 7.51 11.30
CA PHE A 166 13.30 8.31 12.52
C PHE A 166 13.13 7.47 13.79
N PHE A 167 12.18 6.54 13.81
CA PHE A 167 11.98 5.62 14.94
C PHE A 167 13.23 4.76 15.19
N GLU A 168 13.82 4.19 14.14
CA GLU A 168 14.98 3.30 14.25
C GLU A 168 16.26 4.03 14.69
N VAL A 169 16.44 5.29 14.28
CA VAL A 169 17.55 6.14 14.79
C VAL A 169 17.27 6.75 16.17
N GLY A 170 16.16 6.39 16.82
CA GLY A 170 15.80 6.84 18.18
C GLY A 170 15.17 8.25 18.26
N LYS A 171 14.89 8.87 17.12
CA LYS A 171 14.23 10.18 16.98
C LYS A 171 12.71 10.03 17.02
N LEU A 172 12.20 9.62 18.18
CA LEU A 172 10.80 9.19 18.37
C LEU A 172 9.80 10.35 18.21
N ASN A 173 10.16 11.54 18.68
CA ASN A 173 9.30 12.72 18.54
C ASN A 173 9.19 13.15 17.07
N GLU A 174 10.29 13.10 16.32
CA GLU A 174 10.27 13.34 14.88
C GLU A 174 9.42 12.31 14.13
N ALA A 175 9.48 11.03 14.53
CA ALA A 175 8.62 9.99 13.99
C ALA A 175 7.12 10.32 14.21
N LEU A 176 6.72 10.69 15.44
CA LEU A 176 5.34 11.10 15.73
C LEU A 176 4.91 12.36 14.97
N ASN A 177 5.80 13.35 14.84
CA ASN A 177 5.54 14.56 14.07
C ASN A 177 5.25 14.28 12.60
N ILE A 178 5.79 13.18 12.05
CA ILE A 178 5.49 12.74 10.68
C ILE A 178 4.21 11.90 10.62
N TYR A 179 4.02 10.99 11.58
CA TYR A 179 2.85 10.13 11.57
C TYR A 179 1.54 10.88 11.85
N THR A 180 1.59 11.98 12.60
CA THR A 180 0.39 12.74 12.99
C THR A 180 -0.32 13.34 11.77
N PRO A 181 0.34 14.14 10.90
CA PRO A 181 -0.25 14.56 9.63
C PRO A 181 -0.63 13.38 8.74
N ALA A 182 0.19 12.31 8.70
CA ALA A 182 -0.12 11.13 7.89
C ALA A 182 -1.46 10.50 8.28
N LYS A 183 -1.77 10.46 9.58
CA LYS A 183 -3.04 9.95 10.11
C LYS A 183 -4.19 10.87 9.77
N GLU A 184 -4.02 12.18 9.93
CA GLU A 184 -5.04 13.17 9.58
C GLU A 184 -5.42 13.07 8.09
N TYR A 185 -4.42 13.05 7.19
CA TYR A 185 -4.68 12.90 5.75
C TYR A 185 -5.33 11.56 5.42
N LEU A 186 -4.93 10.47 6.08
CA LEU A 186 -5.58 9.17 5.90
C LEU A 186 -7.07 9.22 6.24
N ASP A 187 -7.45 9.93 7.30
CA ASP A 187 -8.84 10.07 7.73
C ASP A 187 -9.67 10.96 6.78
N PHE A 188 -9.02 11.84 6.00
CA PHE A 188 -9.67 12.64 4.96
C PHE A 188 -9.85 11.93 3.61
N LEU A 189 -9.19 10.79 3.39
CA LEU A 189 -9.31 10.07 2.12
C LEU A 189 -10.68 9.37 2.03
N PRO A 190 -11.52 9.69 1.01
CA PRO A 190 -12.87 9.11 0.91
C PRO A 190 -12.85 7.62 0.58
N HIS A 191 -11.84 7.18 -0.18
CA HIS A 191 -11.64 5.80 -0.59
C HIS A 191 -10.15 5.46 -0.51
N LEU A 192 -9.85 4.27 0.01
CA LEU A 192 -8.49 3.72 0.06
C LEU A 192 -8.37 2.58 -0.94
N HIS A 193 -7.38 2.63 -1.81
CA HIS A 193 -7.03 1.52 -2.69
C HIS A 193 -6.30 0.43 -1.91
N ASP A 194 -5.32 0.79 -1.07
CA ASP A 194 -4.66 -0.15 -0.17
C ASP A 194 -5.24 -0.10 1.25
N GLN A 195 -6.18 -1.00 1.54
CA GLN A 195 -6.80 -1.12 2.87
C GLN A 195 -5.78 -1.48 3.98
N THR A 196 -4.59 -1.97 3.63
CA THR A 196 -3.54 -2.29 4.62
C THR A 196 -2.80 -1.05 5.13
N LEU A 197 -2.89 0.09 4.43
CA LEU A 197 -2.18 1.31 4.76
C LEU A 197 -2.45 1.81 6.18
N LEU A 198 -3.73 1.75 6.57
CA LEU A 198 -4.20 2.15 7.89
C LEU A 198 -3.50 1.38 9.00
N SER A 199 -3.59 0.05 8.95
CA SER A 199 -3.01 -0.84 9.96
C SER A 199 -1.50 -0.60 10.13
N ARG A 200 -0.78 -0.40 9.02
CA ARG A 200 0.66 -0.09 9.02
C ARG A 200 0.98 1.24 9.70
N LEU A 201 0.25 2.30 9.38
CA LEU A 201 0.46 3.61 9.99
C LEU A 201 0.20 3.56 11.49
N TYR A 202 -0.95 3.00 11.87
CA TYR A 202 -1.37 2.90 13.26
C TYR A 202 -0.43 2.03 14.10
N TYR A 203 0.02 0.91 13.56
CA TYR A 203 0.99 0.05 14.24
C TYR A 203 2.31 0.79 14.50
N ASN A 204 2.81 1.57 13.55
CA ASN A 204 4.02 2.37 13.74
C ASN A 204 3.83 3.51 14.75
N ILE A 205 2.67 4.18 14.75
CA ILE A 205 2.31 5.16 15.79
C ILE A 205 2.31 4.50 17.17
N ALA A 206 1.64 3.37 17.31
CA ALA A 206 1.52 2.65 18.58
C ALA A 206 2.89 2.19 19.11
N ARG A 207 3.75 1.65 18.24
CA ARG A 207 5.14 1.30 18.60
C ARG A 207 5.92 2.51 19.10
N THR A 208 5.72 3.67 18.47
CA THR A 208 6.39 4.91 18.85
C THR A 208 5.95 5.40 20.23
N PHE A 209 4.64 5.39 20.51
CA PHE A 209 4.12 5.70 21.85
C PHE A 209 4.65 4.75 22.93
N THR A 210 4.65 3.44 22.67
CA THR A 210 5.23 2.45 23.61
C THR A 210 6.70 2.75 23.90
N ARG A 211 7.48 3.09 22.87
CA ARG A 211 8.91 3.39 23.02
C ARG A 211 9.16 4.69 23.80
N LEU A 212 8.22 5.63 23.76
CA LEU A 212 8.21 6.84 24.60
C LEU A 212 7.72 6.58 26.03
N GLY A 213 7.24 5.36 26.35
CA GLY A 213 6.69 5.00 27.65
C GLY A 213 5.19 5.29 27.80
N ASP A 214 4.54 5.87 26.80
CA ASP A 214 3.11 6.13 26.80
C ASP A 214 2.32 4.90 26.32
N THR A 215 2.16 3.95 27.23
CA THR A 215 1.44 2.70 26.97
C THR A 215 -0.06 2.92 26.77
N GLU A 216 -0.66 3.94 27.39
CA GLU A 216 -2.09 4.24 27.31
C GLU A 216 -2.48 4.74 25.92
N SER A 217 -1.74 5.72 25.38
CA SER A 217 -1.95 6.20 24.02
C SER A 217 -1.69 5.09 22.99
N SER A 218 -0.66 4.28 23.20
CA SER A 218 -0.36 3.13 22.34
C SER A 218 -1.52 2.13 22.26
N ILE A 219 -2.08 1.74 23.42
CA ILE A 219 -3.25 0.84 23.48
C ILE A 219 -4.46 1.46 22.79
N THR A 220 -4.70 2.76 22.98
CA THR A 220 -5.82 3.48 22.36
C THR A 220 -5.72 3.47 20.84
N ILE A 221 -4.53 3.76 20.29
CA ILE A 221 -4.26 3.70 18.85
C ILE A 221 -4.47 2.28 18.31
N CYS A 222 -3.94 1.25 18.99
CA CYS A 222 -4.16 -0.12 18.55
C CYS A 222 -5.64 -0.53 18.55
N LYS A 223 -6.42 -0.13 19.56
CA LYS A 223 -7.86 -0.43 19.61
C LYS A 223 -8.64 0.23 18.49
N ASP A 224 -8.31 1.48 18.15
CA ASP A 224 -8.91 2.17 17.01
C ASP A 224 -8.56 1.46 15.69
N ALA A 225 -7.29 1.08 15.51
CA ALA A 225 -6.84 0.33 14.34
C ALA A 225 -7.58 -1.02 14.19
N ILE A 226 -7.69 -1.79 15.27
CA ILE A 226 -8.40 -3.09 15.29
C ILE A 226 -9.86 -2.90 14.89
N LYS A 227 -10.55 -1.90 15.45
CA LYS A 227 -11.94 -1.60 15.11
C LYS A 227 -12.09 -1.36 13.60
N ARG A 228 -11.23 -0.51 13.03
CA ARG A 228 -11.25 -0.19 11.59
C ARG A 228 -10.86 -1.37 10.70
N CYS A 229 -9.95 -2.23 11.17
CA CYS A 229 -9.59 -3.47 10.46
C CYS A 229 -10.78 -4.44 10.39
N ILE A 230 -11.50 -4.62 11.51
CA ILE A 230 -12.70 -5.48 11.57
C ILE A 230 -13.82 -4.90 10.69
N GLU A 231 -14.07 -3.59 10.72
CA GLU A 231 -15.08 -2.94 9.86
C GLU A 231 -14.79 -3.07 8.35
N LYS A 232 -13.55 -3.39 7.98
CA LYS A 232 -13.09 -3.55 6.59
C LYS A 232 -12.75 -5.00 6.23
N ASP A 233 -13.08 -5.95 7.10
CA ASP A 233 -12.75 -7.37 6.93
C ASP A 233 -11.26 -7.61 6.60
N ASN A 234 -10.36 -6.81 7.19
CA ASN A 234 -8.93 -6.84 6.91
C ASN A 234 -8.15 -7.47 8.08
N LEU A 235 -7.52 -8.61 7.83
CA LEU A 235 -6.70 -9.33 8.82
C LEU A 235 -5.23 -8.87 8.84
N TYR A 236 -4.78 -8.08 7.87
CA TYR A 236 -3.38 -7.65 7.79
C TYR A 236 -2.99 -6.80 9.01
N LEU A 237 -1.90 -7.18 9.69
CA LEU A 237 -1.41 -6.61 10.96
C LEU A 237 -2.36 -6.76 12.17
N LEU A 238 -3.48 -7.48 12.05
CA LEU A 238 -4.46 -7.57 13.13
C LEU A 238 -3.91 -8.35 14.34
N GLY A 239 -3.13 -9.42 14.09
CA GLY A 239 -2.46 -10.20 15.13
C GLY A 239 -1.41 -9.35 15.86
N GLU A 240 -0.60 -8.61 15.13
CA GLU A 240 0.44 -7.72 15.64
C GLU A 240 -0.15 -6.58 16.48
N LEU A 241 -1.29 -6.02 16.08
CA LEU A 241 -2.00 -5.01 16.86
C LEU A 241 -2.52 -5.59 18.19
N HIS A 242 -3.08 -6.80 18.18
CA HIS A 242 -3.49 -7.50 19.40
C HIS A 242 -2.30 -7.81 20.30
N TYR A 243 -1.20 -8.33 19.73
CA TYR A 243 0.02 -8.61 20.47
C TYR A 243 0.59 -7.33 21.09
N HIS A 244 0.62 -6.21 20.35
CA HIS A 244 1.16 -4.94 20.83
C HIS A 244 0.35 -4.38 22.01
N ILE A 245 -0.97 -4.55 22.02
CA ILE A 245 -1.80 -4.25 23.20
C ILE A 245 -1.40 -5.16 24.37
N GLY A 246 -1.26 -6.46 24.13
CA GLY A 246 -0.84 -7.43 25.15
C GLY A 246 0.50 -7.06 25.77
N TYR A 247 1.47 -6.70 24.93
CA TYR A 247 2.80 -6.23 25.34
C TYR A 247 2.74 -4.94 26.17
N ASN A 248 1.91 -3.97 25.81
CA ASN A 248 1.72 -2.76 26.62
C ASN A 248 1.10 -3.04 27.99
N TYR A 249 0.14 -3.97 28.06
CA TYR A 249 -0.42 -4.41 29.35
C TYR A 249 0.59 -5.18 30.20
N GLU A 250 1.46 -5.98 29.59
CA GLU A 250 2.59 -6.63 30.26
C GLU A 250 3.53 -5.58 30.88
N LEU A 251 3.91 -4.55 30.11
CA LEU A 251 4.74 -3.44 30.62
C LEU A 251 4.08 -2.67 31.78
N SER A 252 2.74 -2.66 31.83
CA SER A 252 1.97 -2.02 32.90
C SER A 252 1.60 -2.98 34.05
N ASN A 253 2.17 -4.19 34.09
CA ASN A 253 1.90 -5.23 35.09
C ASN A 253 0.41 -5.66 35.17
N GLN A 254 -0.33 -5.52 34.06
CA GLN A 254 -1.73 -5.96 33.95
C GLN A 254 -1.80 -7.34 33.29
N HIS A 255 -1.19 -8.35 33.95
CA HIS A 255 -0.93 -9.68 33.39
C HIS A 255 -2.18 -10.37 32.82
N SER A 256 -3.34 -10.26 33.48
CA SER A 256 -4.60 -10.84 33.00
C SER A 256 -5.05 -10.27 31.65
N LEU A 257 -4.88 -8.95 31.45
CA LEU A 257 -5.20 -8.30 30.18
C LEU A 257 -4.13 -8.59 29.12
N ALA A 258 -2.85 -8.61 29.52
CA ALA A 258 -1.75 -8.97 28.64
C ALA A 258 -2.00 -10.35 27.99
N LYS A 259 -2.26 -11.37 28.83
CA LYS A 259 -2.59 -12.73 28.40
C LYS A 259 -3.77 -12.75 27.43
N LYS A 260 -4.90 -12.12 27.79
CA LYS A 260 -6.10 -12.07 26.95
C LYS A 260 -5.84 -11.52 25.55
N TYR A 261 -5.02 -10.49 25.41
CA TYR A 261 -4.71 -9.90 24.11
C TYR A 261 -3.67 -10.70 23.33
N MET A 262 -2.70 -11.33 24.01
CA MET A 262 -1.75 -12.26 23.38
C MET A 262 -2.44 -13.52 22.84
N GLU A 263 -3.42 -14.08 23.55
CA GLU A 263 -4.23 -15.20 23.08
C GLU A 263 -5.02 -14.83 21.80
N LYS A 264 -5.58 -13.62 21.75
CA LYS A 264 -6.23 -13.12 20.53
C LYS A 264 -5.26 -12.99 19.36
N ALA A 265 -4.03 -12.55 19.62
CA ALA A 265 -2.99 -12.46 18.60
C ALA A 265 -2.68 -13.84 18.01
N LEU A 266 -2.52 -14.87 18.86
CA LEU A 266 -2.28 -16.25 18.42
C LEU A 266 -3.40 -16.78 17.52
N VAL A 267 -4.67 -16.51 17.86
CA VAL A 267 -5.80 -16.92 17.00
C VAL A 267 -5.72 -16.28 15.61
N VAL A 268 -5.32 -15.01 15.52
CA VAL A 268 -5.19 -14.33 14.23
C VAL A 268 -4.00 -14.87 13.44
N PHE A 269 -2.86 -15.10 14.08
CA PHE A 269 -1.68 -15.67 13.43
C PHE A 269 -1.92 -17.09 12.91
N ASP A 270 -2.63 -17.92 13.66
CA ASP A 270 -3.08 -19.25 13.24
C ASP A 270 -3.94 -19.18 11.97
N LEU A 271 -4.91 -18.26 11.92
CA LEU A 271 -5.75 -18.04 10.73
C LEU A 271 -4.98 -17.52 9.50
N GLN A 272 -3.79 -16.96 9.69
CA GLN A 272 -2.95 -16.41 8.63
C GLN A 272 -1.84 -17.38 8.18
N ASP A 273 -1.76 -18.58 8.79
CA ASP A 273 -0.64 -19.50 8.65
C ASP A 273 0.73 -18.83 8.94
N ASP A 274 0.76 -17.84 9.85
CA ASP A 274 1.99 -17.13 10.26
C ASP A 274 2.51 -17.65 11.62
N GLU A 275 3.36 -18.67 11.56
CA GLU A 275 3.92 -19.30 12.75
C GLU A 275 5.12 -18.53 13.35
N LYS A 276 5.59 -17.46 12.70
CA LYS A 276 6.87 -16.80 13.03
C LYS A 276 6.97 -16.34 14.49
N TYR A 277 5.85 -15.96 15.08
CA TYR A 277 5.78 -15.40 16.44
C TYR A 277 5.09 -16.33 17.44
N PHE A 278 4.64 -17.52 17.01
CA PHE A 278 3.75 -18.37 17.80
C PHE A 278 4.41 -18.84 19.11
N ASP A 279 5.55 -19.52 19.02
CA ASP A 279 6.29 -20.06 20.17
C ASP A 279 6.71 -18.96 21.16
N PHE A 280 7.11 -17.81 20.63
CA PHE A 280 7.51 -16.67 21.44
C PHE A 280 6.36 -16.12 22.28
N ILE A 281 5.18 -15.96 21.68
CA ILE A 281 3.99 -15.45 22.37
C ILE A 281 3.46 -16.50 23.35
N GLU A 282 3.47 -17.79 23.00
CA GLU A 282 3.06 -18.87 23.90
C GLU A 282 3.98 -18.95 25.14
N GLY A 283 5.29 -18.78 24.94
CA GLY A 283 6.27 -18.66 26.03
C GLY A 283 5.93 -17.51 26.99
N LYS A 284 5.60 -16.33 26.46
CA LYS A 284 5.17 -15.19 27.27
C LYS A 284 3.88 -15.46 28.06
N ILE A 285 2.87 -16.04 27.41
CA ILE A 285 1.60 -16.38 28.07
C ILE A 285 1.82 -17.33 29.24
N ARG A 286 2.70 -18.33 29.11
CA ARG A 286 3.04 -19.26 30.19
C ARG A 286 3.69 -18.55 31.38
N ASN A 287 4.63 -17.65 31.13
CA ASN A 287 5.30 -16.90 32.20
C ASN A 287 4.32 -15.99 32.95
N LEU A 288 3.42 -15.32 32.24
CA LEU A 288 2.37 -14.48 32.84
C LEU A 288 1.39 -15.28 33.73
N ALA A 289 1.24 -16.58 33.51
CA ALA A 289 0.39 -17.45 34.32
C ALA A 289 1.07 -17.91 35.63
N CYS A 290 2.39 -17.77 35.75
CA CYS A 290 3.14 -18.12 36.95
C CYS A 290 3.29 -16.96 37.95
N GLU A 291 2.97 -15.73 37.53
CA GLU A 291 3.12 -14.48 38.32
C GLU A 291 1.82 -14.02 39.00
N VAL A 292 0.71 -14.76 38.82
CA VAL A 292 -0.63 -14.50 39.41
C VAL A 292 -0.92 -15.51 40.51
#